data_AF-A0A6V7KSS7-F1
#
_entry.id   AF-A0A6V7KSS7-F1
#
_cell.length_a   1.000
_cell.length_b   1.000
_cell.length_c   1.000
_cell.angle_alpha   90.00
_cell.angle_beta   90.00
_cell.angle_gamma   90.00
#
_symmetry.space_group_name_H-M   'P 1'
#
loop_
_entity.id
_entity.type
_entity.pdbx_description
1 polymer ?
#
loop_
_entity_poly.entity_id
_entity_poly.type
_entity_poly.pdbx_seq_one_letter_code
_entity_poly.pdbx_strand_id
1 'polypeptide(L)'
;FIQATFINMDIEMYHAETDTPAMARTSNLNEELGMVNYVFTDKTGTLTKNVMEFKRCSIGGKMYGLPNVASPSSSTSPSSSSAPDCELIKDIIQGNKGDRRSAQVEVLHEFMVMLSVCHTVIPERVNGNIIYHAASPDERALVDGARVYGYIFDTRTPSYVEIDALGERFRYEILNVIEFTSARKRMSVIVRTPDGKIKIFCKGADSVIYERLAPRPMDPNDLDGEGDDFRQTTLDHLEAFATEGLRTLCFASADIPESRYNWWREIYHKAELNLADREAKLEDAASIIESKLNLLGATAIEDHLQDQVPETLQALIQADINVWVLTGDKQ
;
A
#
# COMPACT_ATOMS: atom_id res chain seq x y z
N PHE A 1 -34.03 34.99 2.81
CA PHE A 1 -33.17 35.68 3.80
C PHE A 1 -33.25 35.05 5.19
N ILE A 2 -34.39 35.09 5.91
CA ILE A 2 -34.49 34.53 7.29
C ILE A 2 -34.12 33.03 7.34
N GLN A 3 -34.63 32.22 6.40
CA GLN A 3 -34.28 30.79 6.32
C GLN A 3 -32.77 30.54 6.18
N ALA A 4 -32.06 31.38 5.40
CA ALA A 4 -30.62 31.26 5.25
C ALA A 4 -29.86 31.60 6.55
N THR A 5 -30.38 32.55 7.34
CA THR A 5 -29.83 32.83 8.67
C THR A 5 -30.00 31.65 9.61
N PHE A 6 -31.13 30.93 9.57
CA PHE A 6 -31.31 29.72 10.38
C PHE A 6 -30.34 28.60 9.99
N ILE A 7 -30.13 28.35 8.70
CA ILE A 7 -29.11 27.41 8.21
C ILE A 7 -27.72 27.78 8.76
N ASN A 8 -27.35 29.06 8.71
CA ASN A 8 -26.03 29.50 9.16
C ASN A 8 -25.83 29.44 10.68
N MET A 9 -26.91 29.40 11.46
CA MET A 9 -26.88 29.36 12.93
C MET A 9 -27.10 27.95 13.49
N ASP A 10 -27.29 26.95 12.62
CA ASP A 10 -27.53 25.59 13.04
C ASP A 10 -26.25 24.95 13.58
N ILE A 11 -26.32 24.50 14.84
CA ILE A 11 -25.18 23.88 15.53
C ILE A 11 -24.93 22.45 15.04
N GLU A 12 -25.94 21.78 14.48
CA GLU A 12 -25.79 20.42 13.93
C GLU A 12 -25.03 20.44 12.59
N MET A 13 -24.99 21.60 11.91
CA MET A 13 -24.24 21.80 10.68
C MET A 13 -22.92 22.58 10.88
N TYR A 14 -22.39 22.57 12.12
CA TYR A 14 -21.11 23.19 12.45
C TYR A 14 -19.99 22.15 12.57
N HIS A 15 -18.93 22.33 11.79
CA HIS A 15 -17.75 21.46 11.83
C HIS A 15 -16.71 21.98 12.82
N ALA A 16 -16.62 21.33 13.98
CA ALA A 16 -15.80 21.79 15.10
C ALA A 16 -14.28 21.73 14.85
N GLU A 17 -13.79 20.72 14.11
CA GLU A 17 -12.35 20.54 13.90
C GLU A 17 -11.72 21.66 13.07
N THR A 18 -12.48 22.22 12.13
CA THR A 18 -12.03 23.34 11.27
C THR A 18 -12.67 24.66 11.62
N ASP A 19 -13.43 24.74 12.73
CA ASP A 19 -14.18 25.94 13.14
C ASP A 19 -14.99 26.53 11.98
N THR A 20 -15.79 25.69 11.31
CA THR A 20 -16.49 26.05 10.07
C THR A 20 -17.99 25.80 10.17
N PRO A 21 -18.84 26.85 10.24
CA PRO A 21 -20.29 26.69 10.18
C PRO A 21 -20.78 26.51 8.75
N ALA A 22 -21.99 25.94 8.59
CA ALA A 22 -22.72 26.01 7.34
C ALA A 22 -22.95 27.48 6.92
N MET A 23 -22.85 27.75 5.62
CA MET A 23 -23.01 29.09 5.07
C MET A 23 -23.81 29.09 3.77
N ALA A 24 -25.07 29.47 3.86
CA ALA A 24 -25.94 29.73 2.72
C ALA A 24 -25.51 31.03 2.01
N ARG A 25 -24.86 30.89 0.84
CA ARG A 25 -24.41 32.03 0.03
C ARG A 25 -25.52 32.63 -0.85
N THR A 26 -26.54 31.84 -1.19
CA THR A 26 -27.58 32.20 -2.16
C THR A 26 -28.96 31.86 -1.60
N SER A 27 -29.64 32.84 -0.99
CA SER A 27 -30.83 32.59 -0.17
C SER A 27 -32.16 32.41 -0.93
N ASN A 28 -32.14 32.57 -2.26
CA ASN A 28 -33.32 32.40 -3.14
C ASN A 28 -33.52 30.94 -3.60
N LEU A 29 -32.60 30.03 -3.29
CA LEU A 29 -32.66 28.61 -3.70
C LEU A 29 -33.01 27.68 -2.53
N ASN A 30 -33.32 28.23 -1.35
CA ASN A 30 -33.53 27.41 -0.15
C ASN A 30 -34.69 26.42 -0.29
N GLU A 31 -35.73 26.77 -1.05
CA GLU A 31 -36.87 25.87 -1.32
C GLU A 31 -36.50 24.74 -2.29
N GLU A 32 -35.52 24.96 -3.18
CA GLU A 32 -35.05 23.94 -4.12
C GLU A 32 -34.38 22.76 -3.41
N LEU A 33 -33.77 22.99 -2.23
CA LEU A 33 -33.20 21.92 -1.40
C LEU A 33 -34.24 20.86 -1.01
N GLY A 34 -35.52 21.23 -0.87
CA GLY A 34 -36.61 20.29 -0.58
C GLY A 34 -37.13 19.52 -1.79
N MET A 35 -36.65 19.83 -2.99
CA MET A 35 -37.08 19.23 -4.26
C MET A 35 -35.96 18.43 -4.96
N VAL A 36 -34.83 18.22 -4.29
CA VAL A 36 -33.67 17.53 -4.87
C VAL A 36 -34.00 16.05 -5.10
N ASN A 37 -33.86 15.58 -6.34
CA ASN A 37 -33.97 14.15 -6.70
C ASN A 37 -32.63 13.50 -7.06
N TYR A 38 -31.60 14.30 -7.34
CA TYR A 38 -30.28 13.84 -7.75
C TYR A 38 -29.19 14.62 -7.03
N VAL A 39 -28.23 13.91 -6.43
CA VAL A 39 -27.02 14.47 -5.85
C VAL A 39 -25.84 13.95 -6.65
N PHE A 40 -25.08 14.86 -7.26
CA PHE A 40 -23.81 14.55 -7.90
C PHE A 40 -22.70 14.87 -6.90
N THR A 41 -21.93 13.87 -6.48
CA THR A 41 -20.86 14.02 -5.49
C THR A 41 -19.51 13.71 -6.10
N ASP A 42 -18.49 14.48 -5.75
CA ASP A 42 -17.11 14.06 -5.97
C ASP A 42 -16.76 12.93 -5.00
N LYS A 43 -15.78 12.11 -5.33
CA LYS A 43 -15.25 11.07 -4.45
C LYS A 43 -14.22 11.64 -3.50
N THR A 44 -13.15 12.22 -4.05
CA THR A 44 -11.95 12.58 -3.30
C THR A 44 -12.15 13.91 -2.57
N GLY A 45 -11.97 13.90 -1.25
CA GLY A 45 -12.18 15.09 -0.41
C GLY A 45 -13.65 15.43 -0.12
N THR A 46 -14.61 14.67 -0.68
CA THR A 46 -16.04 14.77 -0.32
C THR A 46 -16.54 13.50 0.35
N LEU A 47 -16.41 12.33 -0.30
CA LEU A 47 -16.74 11.05 0.33
C LEU A 47 -15.57 10.51 1.16
N THR A 48 -14.33 10.71 0.69
CA THR A 48 -13.13 10.24 1.38
C THR A 48 -12.38 11.39 2.05
N LYS A 49 -11.72 11.10 3.18
CA LYS A 49 -10.78 11.99 3.88
C LYS A 49 -9.42 12.08 3.17
N ASN A 50 -9.18 11.23 2.16
CA ASN A 50 -7.87 11.05 1.52
C ASN A 50 -6.76 10.70 2.55
N VAL A 51 -7.13 9.90 3.55
CA VAL A 51 -6.24 9.37 4.58
C VAL A 51 -6.12 7.87 4.34
N MET A 52 -4.97 7.47 3.82
CA MET A 52 -4.65 6.07 3.51
C MET A 52 -4.10 5.38 4.75
N GLU A 53 -4.68 4.24 5.13
CA GLU A 53 -4.24 3.40 6.24
C GLU A 53 -3.96 1.97 5.75
N PHE A 54 -2.80 1.42 6.10
CA PHE A 54 -2.54 0.00 5.86
C PHE A 54 -3.48 -0.84 6.73
N LYS A 55 -4.35 -1.66 6.15
CA LYS A 55 -5.31 -2.43 6.96
C LYS A 55 -4.91 -3.87 7.16
N ARG A 56 -4.56 -4.55 6.05
CA ARG A 56 -4.29 -5.98 6.00
C ARG A 56 -3.26 -6.31 4.94
N CYS A 57 -2.73 -7.52 5.00
CA CYS A 57 -1.94 -8.12 3.93
C CYS A 57 -2.20 -9.61 3.84
N SER A 58 -1.92 -10.18 2.67
CA SER A 58 -1.83 -11.62 2.43
C SER A 58 -0.38 -11.95 2.14
N ILE A 59 0.29 -12.74 2.96
CA ILE A 59 1.71 -13.07 2.78
C ILE A 59 1.90 -14.57 2.88
N GLY A 60 2.55 -15.17 1.89
CA GLY A 60 2.75 -16.63 1.86
C GLY A 60 1.44 -17.43 1.97
N GLY A 61 0.34 -16.91 1.42
CA GLY A 61 -0.98 -17.55 1.43
C GLY A 61 -1.79 -17.39 2.72
N LYS A 62 -1.33 -16.59 3.69
CA LYS A 62 -2.04 -16.31 4.93
C LYS A 62 -2.38 -14.82 5.06
N MET A 63 -3.59 -14.51 5.53
CA MET A 63 -3.99 -13.13 5.83
C MET A 63 -3.49 -12.69 7.20
N TYR A 64 -3.04 -11.44 7.29
CA TYR A 64 -2.66 -10.76 8.51
C TYR A 64 -3.35 -9.39 8.54
N GLY A 65 -3.93 -9.05 9.69
CA GLY A 65 -4.40 -7.69 9.97
C GLY A 65 -3.41 -6.94 10.83
N LEU A 66 -3.48 -5.60 10.81
CA LEU A 66 -2.76 -4.80 11.81
C LEU A 66 -3.10 -5.30 13.22
N PRO A 67 -2.12 -5.37 14.13
CA PRO A 67 -2.40 -5.65 15.52
C PRO A 67 -3.39 -4.59 16.03
N ASN A 68 -4.40 -5.01 16.79
CA ASN A 68 -5.32 -4.09 17.46
C ASN A 68 -4.52 -3.23 18.43
N VAL A 69 -4.07 -2.07 17.97
CA VAL A 69 -3.67 -0.95 18.83
C VAL A 69 -4.97 -0.34 19.30
N ALA A 70 -5.73 -1.08 20.10
CA ALA A 70 -6.98 -0.58 20.65
C ALA A 70 -6.70 0.74 21.38
N SER A 71 -7.55 1.71 21.07
CA SER A 71 -7.70 3.02 21.67
C SER A 71 -7.35 3.06 23.18
N PRO A 72 -6.86 4.21 23.70
CA PRO A 72 -6.54 4.35 25.12
C PRO A 72 -7.84 4.36 25.95
N SER A 73 -8.39 3.18 26.24
CA SER A 73 -9.55 3.03 27.12
C SER A 73 -9.49 1.71 27.90
N SER A 74 -8.52 1.61 28.81
CA SER A 74 -8.79 1.23 30.20
C SER A 74 -7.49 1.25 30.99
N SER A 75 -7.56 1.96 32.11
CA SER A 75 -6.51 2.10 33.11
C SER A 75 -5.92 0.75 33.53
N THR A 76 -4.67 0.48 33.15
CA THR A 76 -3.74 -0.33 33.94
C THR A 76 -2.31 0.13 33.63
N SER A 77 -1.53 0.29 34.69
CA SER A 77 -0.21 0.92 34.80
C SER A 77 0.83 0.43 33.77
N PRO A 78 1.83 1.26 33.42
CA PRO A 78 2.89 0.87 32.50
C PRO A 78 3.92 -0.02 33.21
N SER A 79 3.86 -1.32 32.95
CA SER A 79 4.92 -2.26 33.31
C SER A 79 5.26 -3.18 32.15
N SER A 80 6.53 -3.10 31.71
CA SER A 80 7.27 -4.04 30.85
C SER A 80 6.71 -4.37 29.46
N SER A 81 7.31 -3.74 28.43
CA SER A 81 7.74 -4.34 27.15
C SER A 81 7.03 -5.61 26.65
N SER A 82 5.70 -5.60 26.53
CA SER A 82 5.00 -6.61 25.75
C SER A 82 4.84 -6.08 24.33
N ALA A 83 5.60 -6.64 23.39
CA ALA A 83 5.39 -6.39 21.96
C ALA A 83 3.90 -6.57 21.64
N PRO A 84 3.30 -5.72 20.78
CA PRO A 84 1.91 -5.87 20.37
C PRO A 84 1.71 -7.31 19.89
N ASP A 85 0.59 -7.92 20.33
CA ASP A 85 0.31 -9.33 20.11
C ASP A 85 -0.01 -9.57 18.62
N CYS A 86 1.06 -9.65 17.84
CA CYS A 86 1.01 -9.52 16.40
C CYS A 86 1.31 -10.86 15.77
N GLU A 87 0.28 -11.53 15.24
CA GLU A 87 0.38 -12.88 14.67
C GLU A 87 1.48 -12.99 13.62
N LEU A 88 1.59 -11.99 12.72
CA LEU A 88 2.66 -11.94 11.71
C LEU A 88 4.07 -12.01 12.35
N ILE A 89 4.28 -11.28 13.44
CA ILE A 89 5.58 -11.23 14.12
C ILE A 89 5.84 -12.51 14.90
N LYS A 90 4.80 -13.11 15.47
CA LYS A 90 4.91 -14.44 16.08
C LYS A 90 5.31 -15.47 15.02
N ASP A 91 4.72 -15.45 13.84
CA ASP A 91 5.05 -16.36 12.75
C ASP A 91 6.49 -16.17 12.26
N ILE A 92 6.97 -14.92 12.16
CA ILE A 92 8.36 -14.61 11.81
C ILE A 92 9.35 -15.09 12.89
N ILE A 93 9.09 -14.81 14.18
CA ILE A 93 10.03 -15.12 15.27
C ILE A 93 9.99 -16.60 15.66
N GLN A 94 8.80 -17.19 15.78
CA GLN A 94 8.58 -18.56 16.25
C GLN A 94 8.70 -19.60 15.14
N GLY A 95 8.55 -19.18 13.87
CA GLY A 95 8.69 -20.05 12.69
C GLY A 95 10.10 -20.63 12.50
N ASN A 96 11.11 -20.14 13.21
CA ASN A 96 12.51 -20.62 13.18
C ASN A 96 12.74 -22.06 13.72
N LYS A 97 11.68 -22.85 13.93
CA LYS A 97 11.75 -24.24 14.44
C LYS A 97 11.19 -25.22 13.39
N GLY A 98 11.98 -25.53 12.36
CA GLY A 98 11.77 -26.59 11.36
C GLY A 98 12.04 -26.16 9.89
N ASP A 99 12.53 -27.08 9.04
CA ASP A 99 12.97 -26.77 7.65
C ASP A 99 11.87 -26.15 6.76
N ARG A 100 10.64 -26.70 6.73
CA ARG A 100 9.54 -26.16 5.92
C ARG A 100 9.02 -24.80 6.42
N ARG A 101 9.13 -24.54 7.73
CA ARG A 101 8.77 -23.24 8.32
C ARG A 101 9.81 -22.16 8.02
N SER A 102 11.05 -22.54 7.70
CA SER A 102 12.11 -21.62 7.29
C SER A 102 11.75 -20.87 6.01
N ALA A 103 11.26 -21.57 4.98
CA ALA A 103 10.90 -20.94 3.70
C ALA A 103 9.73 -19.94 3.84
N GLN A 104 8.74 -20.26 4.67
CA GLN A 104 7.63 -19.34 4.93
C GLN A 104 8.11 -18.10 5.71
N VAL A 105 8.98 -18.27 6.71
CA VAL A 105 9.58 -17.15 7.44
C VAL A 105 10.39 -16.24 6.51
N GLU A 106 11.13 -16.81 5.56
CA GLU A 106 11.85 -16.04 4.54
C GLU A 106 10.91 -15.18 3.70
N VAL A 107 9.79 -15.74 3.21
CA VAL A 107 8.78 -14.98 2.46
C VAL A 107 8.16 -13.86 3.31
N LEU A 108 7.84 -14.13 4.57
CA LEU A 108 7.27 -13.15 5.50
C LEU A 108 8.26 -11.99 5.75
N HIS A 109 9.50 -12.32 6.10
CA HIS A 109 10.55 -11.33 6.33
C HIS A 109 10.84 -10.52 5.07
N GLU A 110 10.97 -11.18 3.91
CA GLU A 110 11.25 -10.52 2.64
C GLU A 110 10.13 -9.57 2.20
N PHE A 111 8.86 -9.93 2.42
CA PHE A 111 7.72 -9.06 2.17
C PHE A 111 7.80 -7.77 3.02
N MET A 112 8.12 -7.90 4.31
CA MET A 112 8.21 -6.75 5.22
C MET A 112 9.42 -5.85 4.93
N VAL A 113 10.56 -6.45 4.55
CA VAL A 113 11.71 -5.72 4.02
C VAL A 113 11.32 -4.96 2.74
N MET A 114 10.60 -5.62 1.83
CA MET A 114 10.19 -5.01 0.57
C MET A 114 9.28 -3.80 0.78
N LEU A 115 8.35 -3.84 1.75
CA LEU A 115 7.54 -2.68 2.14
C LEU A 115 8.40 -1.49 2.60
N SER A 116 9.56 -1.76 3.21
CA SER A 116 10.46 -0.75 3.78
C SER A 116 11.57 -0.29 2.85
N VAL A 117 11.70 -0.90 1.65
CA VAL A 117 12.78 -0.64 0.69
C VAL A 117 12.25 -0.21 -0.68
N CYS A 118 11.18 -0.85 -1.16
CA CYS A 118 10.63 -0.65 -2.50
C CYS A 118 9.66 0.54 -2.56
N HIS A 119 10.17 1.75 -2.36
CA HIS A 119 9.43 3.02 -2.47
C HIS A 119 10.39 4.21 -2.68
N THR A 120 9.83 5.41 -2.83
CA THR A 120 10.60 6.67 -2.90
C THR A 120 10.30 7.63 -1.74
N VAL A 121 9.60 7.16 -0.70
CA VAL A 121 9.37 7.89 0.57
C VAL A 121 10.67 8.44 1.15
N ILE A 122 10.60 9.66 1.70
CA ILE A 122 11.71 10.37 2.34
C ILE A 122 11.45 10.43 3.86
N PRO A 123 12.37 9.94 4.71
CA PRO A 123 12.24 10.03 6.16
C PRO A 123 12.84 11.35 6.66
N GLU A 124 12.13 12.04 7.53
CA GLU A 124 12.61 13.23 8.25
C GLU A 124 12.60 12.96 9.76
N ARG A 125 13.72 13.23 10.44
CA ARG A 125 13.81 13.08 11.90
C ARG A 125 13.46 14.39 12.59
N VAL A 126 12.36 14.39 13.33
CA VAL A 126 11.90 15.53 14.13
C VAL A 126 11.72 15.08 15.58
N ASN A 127 12.47 15.69 16.51
CA ASN A 127 12.40 15.41 17.95
C ASN A 127 12.54 13.92 18.33
N GLY A 128 13.36 13.17 17.59
CA GLY A 128 13.57 11.73 17.82
C GLY A 128 12.55 10.81 17.15
N ASN A 129 11.49 11.34 16.56
CA ASN A 129 10.51 10.60 15.77
C ASN A 129 10.81 10.73 14.27
N ILE A 130 10.46 9.70 13.50
CA ILE A 130 10.61 9.71 12.04
C ILE A 130 9.26 10.04 11.41
N ILE A 131 9.21 11.10 10.62
CA ILE A 131 8.06 11.50 9.81
C ILE A 131 8.33 11.07 8.37
N TYR A 132 7.36 10.41 7.74
CA TYR A 132 7.50 9.93 6.36
C TYR A 132 6.78 10.86 5.38
N HIS A 133 7.54 11.39 4.44
CA HIS A 133 7.03 12.23 3.34
C HIS A 133 7.02 11.42 2.05
N ALA A 134 5.87 11.37 1.39
CA ALA A 134 5.69 10.62 0.16
C ALA A 134 4.83 11.41 -0.82
N ALA A 135 5.14 11.31 -2.11
CA ALA A 135 4.29 11.86 -3.16
C ALA A 135 2.96 11.08 -3.29
N SER A 136 2.98 9.78 -2.99
CA SER A 136 1.81 8.92 -2.96
C SER A 136 1.42 8.63 -1.50
N PRO A 137 0.17 8.90 -1.08
CA PRO A 137 -0.29 8.59 0.27
C PRO A 137 -0.33 7.07 0.52
N ASP A 138 -0.58 6.26 -0.52
CA ASP A 138 -0.53 4.80 -0.45
C ASP A 138 0.88 4.32 -0.08
N GLU A 139 1.94 4.91 -0.65
CA GLU A 139 3.31 4.56 -0.26
C GLU A 139 3.62 4.91 1.18
N ARG A 140 3.14 6.06 1.67
CA ARG A 140 3.30 6.42 3.09
C ARG A 140 2.62 5.38 3.98
N ALA A 141 1.38 5.00 3.65
CA ALA A 141 0.62 4.01 4.41
C ALA A 141 1.34 2.65 4.46
N LEU A 142 1.95 2.21 3.36
CA LEU A 142 2.74 0.96 3.32
C LEU A 142 3.93 1.01 4.30
N VAL A 143 4.70 2.10 4.31
CA VAL A 143 5.88 2.23 5.18
C VAL A 143 5.47 2.43 6.65
N ASP A 144 4.38 3.16 6.92
CA ASP A 144 3.80 3.26 8.25
C ASP A 144 3.29 1.90 8.74
N GLY A 145 2.66 1.11 7.87
CA GLY A 145 2.25 -0.26 8.16
C GLY A 145 3.45 -1.14 8.52
N ALA A 146 4.53 -1.09 7.73
CA ALA A 146 5.77 -1.83 8.02
C ALA A 146 6.37 -1.47 9.38
N ARG A 147 6.34 -0.18 9.76
CA ARG A 147 6.81 0.30 11.07
C ARG A 147 6.04 -0.34 12.23
N VAL A 148 4.72 -0.52 12.11
CA VAL A 148 3.89 -1.16 13.16
C VAL A 148 4.35 -2.60 13.44
N TYR A 149 4.83 -3.29 12.41
CA TYR A 149 5.39 -4.64 12.48
C TYR A 149 6.90 -4.64 12.86
N GLY A 150 7.48 -3.51 13.26
CA GLY A 150 8.89 -3.44 13.65
C GLY A 150 9.88 -3.45 12.48
N TYR A 151 9.43 -3.13 11.26
CA TYR A 151 10.28 -2.87 10.10
C TYR A 151 10.28 -1.37 9.84
N ILE A 152 11.27 -0.68 10.39
CA ILE A 152 11.35 0.77 10.40
C ILE A 152 12.27 1.20 9.25
N PHE A 153 11.71 1.92 8.28
CA PHE A 153 12.50 2.64 7.29
C PHE A 153 13.20 3.84 7.93
N ASP A 154 14.52 3.84 7.93
CA ASP A 154 15.31 4.78 8.73
C ASP A 154 15.90 5.91 7.89
N THR A 155 16.57 5.54 6.79
CA THR A 155 17.36 6.46 5.97
C THR A 155 17.22 6.13 4.49
N ARG A 156 17.15 7.17 3.65
CA ARG A 156 17.22 7.07 2.18
C ARG A 156 18.27 8.03 1.66
N THR A 157 19.14 7.50 0.82
CA THR A 157 20.04 8.29 -0.02
C THR A 157 19.83 7.87 -1.48
N PRO A 158 20.45 8.56 -2.46
CA PRO A 158 20.42 8.09 -3.84
C PRO A 158 21.08 6.72 -4.06
N SER A 159 21.97 6.28 -3.16
CA SER A 159 22.77 5.06 -3.32
C SER A 159 22.40 3.93 -2.37
N TYR A 160 21.64 4.18 -1.30
CA TYR A 160 21.22 3.13 -0.36
C TYR A 160 19.96 3.50 0.44
N VAL A 161 19.31 2.46 0.96
CA VAL A 161 18.30 2.52 2.02
C VAL A 161 18.83 1.83 3.27
N GLU A 162 18.56 2.40 4.45
CA GLU A 162 18.71 1.69 5.72
C GLU A 162 17.35 1.44 6.35
N ILE A 163 17.17 0.22 6.85
CA ILE A 163 16.01 -0.18 7.64
C ILE A 163 16.49 -0.76 8.98
N ASP A 164 15.67 -0.63 10.01
CA ASP A 164 15.74 -1.41 11.23
C ASP A 164 14.65 -2.48 11.16
N ALA A 165 15.04 -3.74 10.98
CA ALA A 165 14.14 -4.86 10.97
C ALA A 165 14.29 -5.63 12.28
N LEU A 166 13.25 -5.55 13.12
CA LEU A 166 13.16 -6.25 14.41
C LEU A 166 14.32 -5.94 15.37
N GLY A 167 14.85 -4.72 15.33
CA GLY A 167 15.95 -4.25 16.19
C GLY A 167 17.34 -4.39 15.56
N GLU A 168 17.44 -4.97 14.35
CA GLU A 168 18.69 -5.10 13.61
C GLU A 168 18.72 -4.17 12.40
N ARG A 169 19.83 -3.45 12.23
CA ARG A 169 20.00 -2.49 11.13
C ARG A 169 20.56 -3.16 9.88
N PHE A 170 19.85 -3.01 8.77
CA PHE A 170 20.24 -3.52 7.46
C PHE A 170 20.38 -2.37 6.46
N ARG A 171 21.44 -2.45 5.64
CA ARG A 171 21.69 -1.50 4.55
C ARG A 171 21.52 -2.21 3.21
N TYR A 172 20.65 -1.66 2.36
CA TYR A 172 20.43 -2.11 0.99
C TYR A 172 20.96 -1.06 0.02
N GLU A 173 21.93 -1.42 -0.82
CA GLU A 173 22.45 -0.50 -1.83
C GLU A 173 21.44 -0.41 -2.98
N ILE A 174 21.02 0.80 -3.35
CA ILE A 174 20.14 1.03 -4.48
C ILE A 174 20.97 0.97 -5.75
N LEU A 175 20.65 0.01 -6.60
CA LEU A 175 21.28 -0.14 -7.91
C LEU A 175 20.49 0.60 -8.99
N ASN A 176 19.18 0.41 -9.02
CA ASN A 176 18.26 1.13 -9.90
C ASN A 176 16.89 1.29 -9.26
N VAL A 177 16.23 2.39 -9.58
CA VAL A 177 14.81 2.62 -9.29
C VAL A 177 14.08 2.74 -10.63
N ILE A 178 13.10 1.87 -10.86
CA ILE A 178 12.19 1.96 -11.99
C ILE A 178 10.88 2.49 -11.47
N GLU A 179 10.68 3.80 -11.63
CA GLU A 179 9.58 4.54 -11.01
C GLU A 179 8.21 4.06 -11.45
N PHE A 180 7.20 4.37 -10.64
CA PHE A 180 5.82 4.17 -11.02
C PHE A 180 5.44 5.08 -12.18
N THR A 181 4.73 4.53 -13.17
CA THR A 181 4.00 5.32 -14.15
C THR A 181 2.58 4.79 -14.30
N SER A 182 1.66 5.67 -14.68
CA SER A 182 0.29 5.29 -14.97
C SER A 182 0.15 4.23 -16.07
N ALA A 183 1.07 4.21 -17.04
CA ALA A 183 1.06 3.26 -18.13
C ALA A 183 1.47 1.85 -17.66
N ARG A 184 2.50 1.77 -16.79
CA ARG A 184 3.09 0.50 -16.36
C ARG A 184 2.42 -0.11 -15.11
N LYS A 185 1.72 0.72 -14.31
CA LYS A 185 0.99 0.37 -13.08
C LYS A 185 1.80 -0.47 -12.06
N ARG A 186 3.12 -0.27 -12.03
CA ARG A 186 4.06 -0.93 -11.13
C ARG A 186 5.29 -0.05 -10.87
N MET A 187 6.00 -0.33 -9.78
CA MET A 187 7.29 0.25 -9.43
C MET A 187 8.24 -0.89 -9.06
N SER A 188 9.51 -0.74 -9.41
CA SER A 188 10.55 -1.69 -8.98
C SER A 188 11.77 -0.98 -8.43
N VAL A 189 12.42 -1.62 -7.46
CA VAL A 189 13.74 -1.24 -6.98
C VAL A 189 14.66 -2.45 -7.07
N ILE A 190 15.82 -2.26 -7.70
CA ILE A 190 16.89 -3.25 -7.73
C ILE A 190 17.90 -2.85 -6.67
N VAL A 191 18.19 -3.78 -5.77
CA VAL A 191 19.10 -3.55 -4.65
C VAL A 191 20.20 -4.59 -4.58
N ARG A 192 21.34 -4.20 -4.02
CA ARG A 192 22.28 -5.14 -3.42
C ARG A 192 21.92 -5.32 -1.95
N THR A 193 21.67 -6.55 -1.55
CA THR A 193 21.33 -6.92 -0.18
C THR A 193 22.56 -6.89 0.73
N PRO A 194 22.39 -6.88 2.06
CA PRO A 194 23.50 -6.94 3.02
C PRO A 194 24.43 -8.15 2.84
N ASP A 195 23.91 -9.28 2.34
CA ASP A 195 24.68 -10.50 2.01
C ASP A 195 25.33 -10.45 0.61
N GLY A 196 25.27 -9.31 -0.09
CA GLY A 196 25.98 -9.04 -1.34
C GLY A 196 25.25 -9.50 -2.61
N LYS A 197 24.10 -10.18 -2.49
CA LYS A 197 23.27 -10.61 -3.61
C LYS A 197 22.55 -9.43 -4.24
N ILE A 198 22.18 -9.56 -5.52
CA ILE A 198 21.33 -8.57 -6.18
C ILE A 198 19.91 -9.12 -6.24
N LYS A 199 18.95 -8.29 -5.84
CA LYS A 199 17.53 -8.65 -5.81
C LYS A 199 16.70 -7.54 -6.44
N ILE A 200 15.65 -7.90 -7.17
CA ILE A 200 14.61 -6.96 -7.60
C ILE A 200 13.39 -7.12 -6.71
N PHE A 201 12.86 -5.98 -6.27
CA PHE A 201 11.56 -5.85 -5.63
C PHE A 201 10.63 -5.14 -6.59
N CYS A 202 9.45 -5.71 -6.87
CA CYS A 202 8.45 -5.15 -7.78
C CYS A 202 7.05 -5.14 -7.14
N LYS A 203 6.48 -3.95 -6.95
CA LYS A 203 5.12 -3.78 -6.43
C LYS A 203 4.21 -3.15 -7.49
N GLY A 204 2.96 -3.59 -7.59
CA GLY A 204 2.03 -3.07 -8.59
C GLY A 204 0.65 -3.69 -8.53
N ALA A 205 -0.17 -3.36 -9.52
CA ALA A 205 -1.49 -3.96 -9.68
C ALA A 205 -1.40 -5.49 -9.83
N ASP A 206 -2.40 -6.19 -9.32
CA ASP A 206 -2.55 -7.65 -9.41
C ASP A 206 -2.41 -8.18 -10.84
N SER A 207 -3.20 -7.65 -11.77
CA SER A 207 -3.16 -7.98 -13.21
C SER A 207 -1.76 -7.85 -13.82
N VAL A 208 -0.97 -6.86 -13.38
CA VAL A 208 0.36 -6.58 -13.92
C VAL A 208 1.43 -7.47 -13.28
N ILE A 209 1.34 -7.72 -11.98
CA ILE A 209 2.32 -8.57 -11.28
C ILE A 209 2.14 -10.03 -11.67
N TYR A 210 0.90 -10.53 -11.78
CA TYR A 210 0.64 -11.94 -12.09
C TYR A 210 1.16 -12.37 -13.47
N GLU A 211 1.11 -11.49 -14.47
CA GLU A 211 1.69 -11.72 -15.81
C GLU A 211 3.22 -11.88 -15.80
N ARG A 212 3.89 -11.40 -14.75
CA ARG A 212 5.36 -11.36 -14.63
C ARG A 212 5.92 -12.45 -13.72
N LEU A 213 5.05 -13.24 -13.09
CA LEU A 213 5.47 -14.31 -12.21
C LEU A 213 6.17 -15.43 -12.98
N ALA A 214 7.13 -16.09 -12.35
CA ALA A 214 7.75 -17.28 -12.88
C ALA A 214 6.68 -18.36 -13.12
N PRO A 215 6.77 -19.15 -14.21
CA PRO A 215 5.88 -20.29 -14.40
C PRO A 215 5.86 -21.19 -13.16
N ARG A 216 4.73 -21.83 -12.92
CA ARG A 216 4.63 -22.82 -11.84
C ARG A 216 5.68 -23.93 -12.09
N PRO A 217 6.41 -24.40 -11.08
CA PRO A 217 7.23 -25.59 -11.22
C PRO A 217 6.32 -26.73 -11.72
N MET A 218 6.52 -27.17 -12.96
CA MET A 218 5.91 -28.39 -13.49
C MET A 218 6.88 -29.53 -13.16
N ASP A 219 6.83 -30.07 -11.94
CA ASP A 219 7.36 -31.40 -11.71
C ASP A 219 6.21 -32.43 -11.89
N PRO A 220 6.25 -33.30 -12.92
CA PRO A 220 5.23 -34.31 -13.15
C PRO A 220 5.15 -35.40 -12.07
N ASN A 221 6.16 -35.53 -11.20
CA ASN A 221 6.20 -36.49 -10.10
C ASN A 221 5.86 -35.87 -8.73
N ASP A 222 5.71 -34.55 -8.63
CA ASP A 222 5.16 -33.88 -7.45
C ASP A 222 3.63 -33.98 -7.47
N LEU A 223 3.12 -35.16 -7.09
CA LEU A 223 1.70 -35.32 -6.75
C LEU A 223 1.29 -34.44 -5.55
N ASP A 224 2.26 -33.92 -4.81
CA ASP A 224 2.10 -33.04 -3.65
C ASP A 224 2.57 -31.59 -3.86
N GLY A 225 3.03 -31.18 -5.05
CA GLY A 225 3.33 -29.78 -5.41
C GLY A 225 3.93 -28.91 -4.29
N GLU A 226 4.97 -29.38 -3.58
CA GLU A 226 5.41 -28.83 -2.28
C GLU A 226 6.39 -27.64 -2.37
N GLY A 227 6.20 -26.77 -3.36
CA GLY A 227 6.45 -25.35 -3.15
C GLY A 227 5.08 -24.72 -2.94
N ASP A 228 4.76 -24.24 -1.73
CA ASP A 228 3.42 -23.73 -1.40
C ASP A 228 3.05 -22.59 -2.38
N ASP A 229 2.39 -22.94 -3.50
CA ASP A 229 2.00 -21.97 -4.51
C ASP A 229 0.74 -21.26 -4.05
N PHE A 230 0.95 -20.18 -3.30
CA PHE A 230 -0.11 -19.33 -2.75
C PHE A 230 -0.67 -18.31 -3.73
N ARG A 231 -0.40 -18.44 -5.04
CA ARG A 231 -0.92 -17.53 -6.07
C ARG A 231 -2.44 -17.46 -6.08
N GLN A 232 -3.12 -18.62 -6.09
CA GLN A 232 -4.57 -18.65 -6.13
C GLN A 232 -5.16 -18.12 -4.82
N THR A 233 -4.67 -18.59 -3.68
CA THR A 233 -5.10 -18.11 -2.36
C THR A 233 -4.92 -16.60 -2.21
N THR A 234 -3.84 -16.03 -2.75
CA THR A 234 -3.63 -14.58 -2.73
C THR A 234 -4.61 -13.84 -3.65
N LEU A 235 -5.01 -14.41 -4.79
CA LEU A 235 -6.09 -13.85 -5.62
C LEU A 235 -7.42 -13.84 -4.85
N ASP A 236 -7.77 -14.95 -4.19
CA ASP A 236 -9.00 -15.04 -3.41
C ASP A 236 -9.02 -13.99 -2.28
N HIS A 237 -7.88 -13.74 -1.62
CA HIS A 237 -7.73 -12.67 -0.63
C HIS A 237 -7.84 -11.26 -1.25
N LEU A 238 -7.26 -11.04 -2.44
CA LEU A 238 -7.35 -9.77 -3.17
C LEU A 238 -8.82 -9.45 -3.52
N GLU A 239 -9.59 -10.44 -3.97
CA GLU A 239 -11.02 -10.29 -4.25
C GLU A 239 -11.81 -9.95 -2.98
N ALA A 240 -11.49 -10.59 -1.85
CA ALA A 240 -12.08 -10.26 -0.57
C ALA A 240 -11.78 -8.80 -0.15
N PHE A 241 -10.52 -8.37 -0.26
CA PHE A 241 -10.12 -6.99 0.03
C PHE A 241 -10.82 -5.97 -0.88
N ALA A 242 -10.93 -6.28 -2.18
CA ALA A 242 -11.61 -5.43 -3.14
C ALA A 242 -13.12 -5.31 -2.85
N THR A 243 -13.77 -6.39 -2.40
CA THR A 243 -15.19 -6.40 -2.00
C THR A 243 -15.43 -5.50 -0.80
N GLU A 244 -14.44 -5.34 0.07
CA GLU A 244 -14.47 -4.42 1.21
C GLU A 244 -14.05 -2.98 0.85
N GLY A 245 -13.79 -2.70 -0.43
CA GLY A 245 -13.39 -1.36 -0.91
C GLY A 245 -11.94 -1.00 -0.61
N LEU A 246 -11.10 -1.96 -0.24
CA LEU A 246 -9.68 -1.72 0.05
C LEU A 246 -8.88 -1.66 -1.25
N ARG A 247 -7.94 -0.72 -1.32
CA ARG A 247 -6.97 -0.64 -2.42
C ARG A 247 -5.92 -1.73 -2.26
N THR A 248 -5.70 -2.50 -3.31
CA THR A 248 -4.79 -3.64 -3.27
C THR A 248 -3.55 -3.43 -4.11
N LEU A 249 -2.43 -3.98 -3.65
CA LEU A 249 -1.17 -4.05 -4.39
C LEU A 249 -0.51 -5.41 -4.17
N CYS A 250 0.02 -5.99 -5.24
CA CYS A 250 0.80 -7.21 -5.22
C CYS A 250 2.29 -6.92 -5.12
N PHE A 251 3.01 -7.83 -4.46
CA PHE A 251 4.44 -7.73 -4.17
C PHE A 251 5.13 -9.00 -4.65
N ALA A 252 6.13 -8.82 -5.51
CA ALA A 252 6.92 -9.92 -6.03
C ALA A 252 8.41 -9.55 -6.06
N SER A 253 9.26 -10.55 -5.91
CA SER A 253 10.70 -10.37 -5.91
C SER A 253 11.42 -11.46 -6.71
N ALA A 254 12.67 -11.20 -7.07
CA ALA A 254 13.53 -12.23 -7.63
C ALA A 254 15.00 -11.91 -7.37
N ASP A 255 15.81 -12.96 -7.21
CA ASP A 255 17.26 -12.83 -7.21
C ASP A 255 17.77 -12.66 -8.64
N ILE A 256 18.71 -11.73 -8.82
CA ILE A 256 19.32 -11.43 -10.11
C ILE A 256 20.80 -11.80 -10.07
N PRO A 257 21.26 -12.72 -10.95
CA PRO A 257 22.69 -12.97 -11.10
C PRO A 257 23.42 -11.69 -11.51
N GLU A 258 24.61 -11.47 -10.96
CA GLU A 258 25.39 -10.25 -11.21
C GLU A 258 25.71 -10.03 -12.70
N SER A 259 25.95 -11.11 -13.45
CA SER A 259 26.12 -11.07 -14.91
C SER A 259 24.86 -10.56 -15.63
N ARG A 260 23.67 -11.04 -15.21
CA ARG A 260 22.38 -10.61 -15.78
C ARG A 260 22.11 -9.15 -15.48
N TYR A 261 22.37 -8.71 -14.24
CA TYR A 261 22.21 -7.30 -13.86
C TYR A 261 23.13 -6.39 -14.66
N ASN A 262 24.43 -6.71 -14.76
CA ASN A 262 25.38 -5.89 -15.51
C ASN A 262 25.01 -5.77 -16.99
N TRP A 263 24.58 -6.88 -17.63
CA TRP A 263 24.08 -6.87 -19.00
C TRP A 263 22.84 -5.98 -19.15
N TRP A 264 21.86 -6.12 -18.26
CA TRP A 264 20.64 -5.32 -18.29
C TRP A 264 20.92 -3.84 -18.04
N ARG A 265 21.83 -3.50 -17.12
CA ARG A 265 22.23 -2.13 -16.80
C ARG A 265 22.74 -1.39 -18.04
N GLU A 266 23.50 -2.05 -18.90
CA GLU A 266 23.96 -1.46 -20.16
C GLU A 266 22.79 -1.17 -21.12
N ILE A 267 21.80 -2.06 -21.19
CA ILE A 267 20.59 -1.86 -22.01
C ILE A 267 19.78 -0.69 -21.47
N TYR A 268 19.53 -0.67 -20.16
CA TYR A 268 18.77 0.39 -19.50
C TYR A 268 19.45 1.76 -19.66
N HIS A 269 20.76 1.83 -19.48
CA HIS A 269 21.52 3.07 -19.68
C HIS A 269 21.47 3.57 -21.14
N LYS A 270 21.52 2.66 -22.12
CA LYS A 270 21.34 3.02 -23.54
C LYS A 270 19.93 3.55 -23.83
N ALA A 271 18.91 3.00 -23.17
CA ALA A 271 17.55 3.49 -23.27
C ALA A 271 17.40 4.90 -22.64
N GLU A 272 18.04 5.13 -21.50
CA GLU A 272 18.01 6.41 -20.78
C GLU A 272 18.66 7.56 -21.57
N LEU A 273 19.78 7.28 -22.24
CA LEU A 273 20.50 8.25 -23.08
C LEU A 273 19.79 8.52 -24.42
N ASN A 274 18.73 7.79 -24.75
CA ASN A 274 18.05 7.94 -26.03
C ASN A 274 17.17 9.20 -26.05
N LEU A 275 17.31 10.01 -27.11
CA LEU A 275 16.54 11.24 -27.27
C LEU A 275 15.17 11.01 -27.91
N ALA A 276 15.01 9.92 -28.67
CA ALA A 276 13.77 9.56 -29.36
C ALA A 276 13.19 8.27 -28.76
N ASP A 277 11.88 8.25 -28.50
CA ASP A 277 11.15 7.11 -27.92
C ASP A 277 11.74 6.62 -26.60
N ARG A 278 12.27 7.55 -25.79
CA ARG A 278 12.92 7.24 -24.49
C ARG A 278 12.00 6.42 -23.59
N GLU A 279 10.74 6.84 -23.45
CA GLU A 279 9.77 6.18 -22.58
C GLU A 279 9.49 4.73 -22.99
N ALA A 280 9.28 4.48 -24.29
CA ALA A 280 9.04 3.14 -24.80
C ALA A 280 10.26 2.23 -24.58
N LYS A 281 11.48 2.73 -24.87
CA LYS A 281 12.72 1.96 -24.68
C LYS A 281 13.01 1.65 -23.21
N LEU A 282 12.67 2.58 -22.30
CA LEU A 282 12.79 2.35 -20.87
C LEU A 282 11.80 1.29 -20.39
N GLU A 283 10.56 1.30 -20.89
CA GLU A 283 9.58 0.26 -20.56
C GLU A 283 9.98 -1.11 -21.12
N ASP A 284 10.49 -1.19 -22.35
CA ASP A 284 11.02 -2.43 -22.92
C ASP A 284 12.17 -2.98 -22.08
N ALA A 285 13.11 -2.11 -21.68
CA ALA A 285 14.21 -2.47 -20.80
C ALA A 285 13.70 -2.92 -19.43
N ALA A 286 12.74 -2.21 -18.82
CA ALA A 286 12.16 -2.59 -17.53
C ALA A 286 11.46 -3.96 -17.60
N SER A 287 10.68 -4.20 -18.64
CA SER A 287 9.95 -5.46 -18.86
C SER A 287 10.89 -6.68 -18.92
N ILE A 288 12.10 -6.53 -19.47
CA ILE A 288 13.10 -7.60 -19.52
C ILE A 288 13.52 -8.07 -18.12
N ILE A 289 13.78 -7.14 -17.19
CA ILE A 289 14.26 -7.49 -15.85
C ILE A 289 13.13 -7.83 -14.88
N GLU A 290 11.95 -7.26 -15.09
CA GLU A 290 10.74 -7.50 -14.29
C GLU A 290 9.98 -8.75 -14.77
N SER A 291 10.70 -9.83 -15.01
CA SER A 291 10.15 -11.09 -15.50
C SER A 291 10.62 -12.26 -14.65
N LYS A 292 9.77 -13.29 -14.55
CA LYS A 292 10.00 -14.50 -13.74
C LYS A 292 10.17 -14.17 -12.25
N LEU A 293 9.27 -13.34 -11.74
CA LEU A 293 9.24 -12.95 -10.33
C LEU A 293 8.57 -14.03 -9.47
N ASN A 294 8.92 -14.09 -8.20
CA ASN A 294 8.26 -14.91 -7.19
C ASN A 294 7.29 -14.02 -6.42
N LEU A 295 6.02 -14.43 -6.36
CA LEU A 295 5.04 -13.71 -5.55
C LEU A 295 5.44 -13.82 -4.08
N LEU A 296 5.36 -12.73 -3.33
CA LEU A 296 5.52 -12.72 -1.88
C LEU A 296 4.16 -12.58 -1.18
N GLY A 297 3.29 -11.73 -1.75
CA GLY A 297 2.00 -11.45 -1.16
C GLY A 297 1.29 -10.24 -1.77
N ALA A 298 0.30 -9.75 -1.04
CA ALA A 298 -0.48 -8.56 -1.36
C ALA A 298 -0.77 -7.72 -0.12
N THR A 299 -1.05 -6.44 -0.32
CA THR A 299 -1.49 -5.49 0.72
C THR A 299 -2.91 -5.02 0.44
N ALA A 300 -3.56 -4.53 1.49
CA ALA A 300 -4.86 -3.88 1.44
C ALA A 300 -4.80 -2.58 2.25
N ILE A 301 -5.03 -1.45 1.56
CA ILE A 301 -5.00 -0.10 2.11
C ILE A 301 -6.42 0.46 2.10
N GLU A 302 -6.85 0.99 3.23
CA GLU A 302 -8.13 1.66 3.40
C GLU A 302 -7.98 3.15 3.11
N ASP A 303 -8.86 3.71 2.26
CA ASP A 303 -9.02 5.16 2.09
C ASP A 303 -10.21 5.57 2.96
N HIS A 304 -9.93 6.22 4.09
CA HIS A 304 -10.97 6.53 5.08
C HIS A 304 -12.10 7.37 4.48
N LEU A 305 -13.33 6.96 4.69
CA LEU A 305 -14.50 7.78 4.41
C LEU A 305 -14.59 8.94 5.40
N GLN A 306 -15.28 10.02 5.01
CA GLN A 306 -15.72 11.01 5.98
C GLN A 306 -16.73 10.39 6.96
N ASP A 307 -16.88 11.03 8.12
CA ASP A 307 -17.76 10.51 9.16
C ASP A 307 -19.20 10.45 8.66
N GLN A 308 -19.88 9.35 8.97
CA GLN A 308 -21.28 9.11 8.63
C GLN A 308 -21.62 9.13 7.13
N VAL A 309 -20.63 8.99 6.23
CA VAL A 309 -20.89 8.93 4.78
C VAL A 309 -21.84 7.77 4.43
N PRO A 310 -21.63 6.51 4.88
CA PRO A 310 -22.56 5.41 4.58
C PRO A 310 -23.99 5.69 5.05
N GLU A 311 -24.15 6.21 6.26
CA GLU A 311 -25.43 6.54 6.89
C GLU A 311 -26.13 7.69 6.13
N THR A 312 -25.37 8.70 5.73
CA THR A 312 -25.88 9.84 4.95
C THR A 312 -26.35 9.38 3.57
N LEU A 313 -25.56 8.55 2.87
CA LEU A 313 -25.96 7.98 1.59
C LEU A 313 -27.21 7.11 1.72
N GLN A 314 -27.29 6.30 2.78
CA GLN A 314 -28.47 5.49 3.08
C GLN A 314 -29.70 6.36 3.33
N ALA A 315 -29.59 7.44 4.10
CA ALA A 315 -30.68 8.37 4.36
C ALA A 315 -31.17 9.07 3.08
N LEU A 316 -30.25 9.50 2.21
CA LEU A 316 -30.58 10.09 0.91
C LEU A 316 -31.32 9.09 0.02
N ILE A 317 -30.85 7.84 -0.06
CA ILE A 317 -31.51 6.79 -0.86
C ILE A 317 -32.90 6.48 -0.30
N GLN A 318 -33.08 6.43 1.03
CA GLN A 318 -34.38 6.23 1.67
C GLN A 318 -35.36 7.39 1.42
N ALA A 319 -34.84 8.58 1.13
CA ALA A 319 -35.63 9.74 0.73
C ALA A 319 -35.87 9.81 -0.80
N ASP A 320 -35.62 8.72 -1.54
CA ASP A 320 -35.73 8.64 -3.00
C ASP A 320 -34.81 9.64 -3.76
N ILE A 321 -33.66 9.98 -3.17
CA ILE A 321 -32.62 10.81 -3.81
C ILE A 321 -31.56 9.92 -4.44
N ASN A 322 -31.36 10.07 -5.75
CA ASN A 322 -30.35 9.32 -6.49
C ASN A 322 -28.97 9.97 -6.32
N VAL A 323 -27.98 9.21 -5.85
CA VAL A 323 -26.61 9.72 -5.68
C VAL A 323 -25.70 9.18 -6.79
N TRP A 324 -25.03 10.08 -7.50
CA TRP A 324 -24.10 9.76 -8.57
C TRP A 324 -22.70 10.25 -8.19
N VAL A 325 -21.75 9.33 -8.09
CA VAL A 325 -20.35 9.67 -7.80
C VAL A 325 -19.66 10.02 -9.11
N LEU A 326 -19.23 11.26 -9.25
CA LEU A 326 -18.45 11.76 -10.37
C LEU A 326 -16.99 11.80 -9.94
N THR A 327 -16.19 10.84 -10.39
CA THR A 327 -14.78 10.72 -9.98
C THR A 327 -13.84 10.96 -11.17
N GLY A 328 -12.81 11.77 -10.95
CA GLY A 328 -11.67 11.90 -11.86
C GLY A 328 -10.60 10.81 -11.65
N ASP A 329 -10.70 10.04 -10.57
CA ASP A 329 -9.81 8.92 -10.32
C ASP A 329 -10.03 7.81 -11.35
N LYS A 330 -8.94 7.12 -11.71
CA LYS A 330 -8.95 6.07 -12.73
C LYS A 330 -9.78 4.86 -12.25
N GLN A 331 -10.51 4.25 -13.20
CA GLN A 331 -11.22 2.97 -13.02
C GLN A 331 -10.29 1.84 -12.59
#